data_AF-A0A6C0BAE9-F1
#
_entry.id   AF-A0A6C0BAE9-F1
#
_cell.length_a   1.000
_cell.length_b   1.000
_cell.length_c   1.000
_cell.angle_alpha   90.00
_cell.angle_beta   90.00
_cell.angle_gamma   90.00
#
_symmetry.space_group_name_H-M   'P 1'
#
loop_
_entity.id
_entity.type
_entity.pdbx_description
1 polymer ?
#
loop_
_entity_poly.entity_id
_entity_poly.type
_entity_poly.pdbx_seq_one_letter_code
_entity_poly.pdbx_strand_id
1 'polypeptide(L)'
;MFICAKCNFAGKKKGDWSRHITTKKHLKLDLIQDKDTTDLKKIILKQQEQIDTQQQQINDLIPKIGNITNQRFNLNIFLNDTCKDALNWSDFINTLNIHDTQNIDDIAQLICNELYNIGIYKRPIHCLDVKRKKICIKNQNVWEHNLIKVCDTINDTATTLQQAYLKQWQHNHPTWFENELETDTYTQLVSKLNVDKEVYTSSITKHICIPKLEFKMDA
;
A
#
# COMPACT_ATOMS: atom_id res chain seq x y z
N MET A 1 48.57 18.83 53.62
CA MET A 1 48.96 19.05 52.21
C MET A 1 47.77 19.72 51.53
N PHE A 2 47.98 20.82 50.81
CA PHE A 2 46.94 21.59 50.13
C PHE A 2 47.05 21.35 48.63
N ILE A 3 45.95 21.04 47.95
CA ILE A 3 45.94 20.68 46.52
C ILE A 3 44.84 21.48 45.82
N CYS A 4 45.17 22.11 44.68
CA CYS A 4 44.18 22.70 43.77
C CYS A 4 44.11 21.85 42.51
N ALA A 5 42.98 21.16 42.32
CA ALA A 5 42.75 20.36 41.12
C ALA A 5 42.71 21.22 39.84
N LYS A 6 42.16 22.43 39.92
CA LYS A 6 42.00 23.34 38.77
C LYS A 6 43.33 23.85 38.21
N CYS A 7 44.33 24.00 39.07
CA CYS A 7 45.65 24.52 38.70
C CYS A 7 46.76 23.46 38.75
N ASN A 8 46.42 22.21 39.09
CA ASN A 8 47.35 21.13 39.44
C ASN A 8 48.47 21.60 40.42
N PHE A 9 48.09 22.43 41.39
CA PHE A 9 49.01 22.98 42.39
C PHE A 9 49.01 22.11 43.65
N ALA A 10 50.18 21.88 44.24
CA ALA A 10 50.32 21.22 45.53
C ALA A 10 51.25 22.02 46.46
N GLY A 11 50.81 22.27 47.69
CA GLY A 11 51.56 23.00 48.71
C GLY A 11 51.55 22.29 50.06
N LYS A 12 52.62 22.47 50.85
CA LYS A 12 52.72 21.90 52.21
C LYS A 12 52.30 22.88 53.31
N LYS A 13 52.31 24.20 53.02
CA LYS A 13 52.04 25.27 53.98
C LYS A 13 50.75 26.01 53.67
N LYS A 14 50.03 26.44 54.72
CA LYS A 14 48.79 27.22 54.61
C LYS A 14 49.02 28.57 53.91
N GLY A 15 50.14 29.24 54.17
CA GLY A 15 50.47 30.52 53.52
C GLY A 15 50.64 30.41 52.00
N ASP A 16 51.25 29.33 51.52
CA ASP A 16 51.39 29.10 50.07
C ASP A 16 50.04 28.81 49.40
N TRP A 17 49.15 28.11 50.09
CA TRP A 17 47.76 27.93 49.65
C TRP A 17 46.99 29.25 49.58
N SER A 18 47.06 30.06 50.65
CA SER A 18 46.40 31.37 50.69
C SER A 18 46.90 32.33 49.61
N ARG A 19 48.19 32.27 49.26
CA ARG A 19 48.74 33.05 48.14
C ARG A 19 48.35 32.47 46.79
N HIS A 20 48.24 31.14 46.66
CA HIS A 20 47.84 30.47 45.43
C HIS A 20 46.42 30.87 44.98
N ILE A 21 45.45 30.83 45.90
CA ILE A 21 44.03 31.13 45.59
C ILE A 21 43.79 32.60 45.21
N THR A 22 44.70 33.51 45.59
CA THR A 22 44.63 34.94 45.21
C THR A 22 45.37 35.26 43.91
N THR A 23 46.05 34.29 43.29
CA THR A 23 46.76 34.53 42.03
C THR A 23 45.79 34.81 40.89
N LYS A 24 46.16 35.74 40.00
CA LYS A 24 45.39 36.03 38.77
C LYS A 24 45.12 34.78 37.92
N LYS A 25 46.05 33.81 37.93
CA LYS A 25 45.91 32.54 37.21
C LYS A 25 44.80 31.67 37.80
N HIS A 26 44.75 31.52 39.12
CA HIS A 26 43.69 30.77 39.81
C HIS A 26 42.32 31.43 39.61
N LEU A 27 42.23 32.73 39.88
CA LEU A 27 41.00 33.51 39.73
C LEU A 27 40.43 33.46 38.29
N LYS A 28 41.29 33.52 37.27
CA LYS A 28 40.86 33.42 35.86
C LYS A 28 40.28 32.04 35.53
N LEU A 29 40.89 30.95 36.02
CA LEU A 29 40.42 29.59 35.78
C LEU A 29 39.10 29.29 36.53
N ASP A 30 38.94 29.83 37.72
CA ASP A 30 37.68 29.73 38.49
C ASP A 30 36.51 30.38 37.75
N LEU A 31 36.71 31.59 37.19
CA LEU A 31 35.67 32.32 36.47
C LEU A 31 35.25 31.65 35.15
N ILE A 32 36.17 30.94 34.48
CA ILE A 32 35.86 30.23 33.22
C ILE A 32 34.97 29.01 33.49
N GLN A 33 35.26 28.25 34.56
CA GLN A 33 34.50 27.05 34.91
C GLN A 33 33.05 27.37 35.33
N ASP A 34 32.81 28.52 35.95
CA ASP A 34 31.46 28.97 36.31
C ASP A 34 30.66 29.47 35.10
N LYS A 35 31.31 30.06 34.09
CA LYS A 35 30.62 30.57 32.91
C LYS A 35 30.14 29.44 31.98
N ASP A 36 31.01 28.48 31.69
CA ASP A 36 30.70 27.36 30.78
C ASP A 36 29.62 26.43 31.36
N THR A 37 29.63 26.21 32.69
CA THR A 37 28.59 25.45 33.36
C THR A 37 27.25 26.18 33.42
N THR A 38 27.25 27.51 33.47
CA THR A 38 26.04 28.33 33.46
C THR A 38 25.38 28.35 32.08
N ASP A 39 26.16 28.44 31.01
CA ASP A 39 25.60 28.47 29.65
C ASP A 39 25.10 27.09 29.20
N LEU A 40 25.75 26.00 29.63
CA LEU A 40 25.24 24.64 29.41
C LEU A 40 23.90 24.41 30.13
N LYS A 41 23.78 24.88 31.38
CA LYS A 41 22.52 24.82 32.14
C LYS A 41 21.38 25.57 31.44
N LYS A 42 21.65 26.74 30.86
CA LYS A 42 20.64 27.50 30.09
C LYS A 42 20.17 26.74 28.85
N ILE A 43 21.08 26.06 28.14
CA ILE A 43 20.72 25.25 26.96
C ILE A 43 19.82 24.09 27.37
N ILE A 44 20.16 23.39 28.46
CA ILE A 44 19.36 22.27 28.98
C ILE A 44 17.97 22.73 29.41
N LEU A 45 17.86 23.84 30.15
CA LEU A 45 16.57 24.39 30.57
C LEU A 45 15.70 24.78 29.38
N LYS A 46 16.28 25.42 28.36
CA LYS A 46 15.57 25.78 27.13
C LYS A 46 15.10 24.54 26.35
N GLN A 47 15.91 23.47 26.32
CA GLN A 47 15.49 22.20 25.72
C GLN A 47 14.36 21.54 26.52
N GLN A 48 14.39 21.60 27.85
CA GLN A 48 13.32 21.08 28.69
C GLN A 48 12.00 21.81 28.45
N GLU A 49 12.01 23.13 28.42
CA GLU A 49 10.83 23.94 28.09
C GLU A 49 10.25 23.60 26.70
N GLN A 50 11.13 23.36 25.71
CA GLN A 50 10.71 22.94 24.38
C GLN A 50 10.09 21.54 24.37
N ILE A 51 10.65 20.59 25.13
CA ILE A 51 10.10 19.23 25.29
C ILE A 51 8.73 19.31 25.96
N ASP A 52 8.58 20.11 27.02
CA ASP A 52 7.32 20.26 27.74
C ASP A 52 6.23 20.85 26.82
N THR A 53 6.60 21.84 26.00
CA THR A 53 5.70 22.44 25.00
C THR A 53 5.28 21.42 23.95
N GLN A 54 6.23 20.62 23.44
CA GLN A 54 5.94 19.54 22.49
C GLN A 54 5.03 18.47 23.11
N GLN A 55 5.24 18.11 24.38
CA GLN A 55 4.42 17.13 25.09
C GLN A 55 2.98 17.61 25.30
N GLN A 56 2.78 18.91 25.58
CA GLN A 56 1.45 19.51 25.66
C GLN A 56 0.73 19.47 24.31
N GLN A 57 1.42 19.84 23.22
CA GLN A 57 0.86 19.74 21.87
C GLN A 57 0.48 18.30 21.50
N ILE A 58 1.29 17.30 21.89
CA ILE A 58 0.96 15.89 21.73
C ILE A 58 -0.31 15.53 22.51
N ASN A 59 -0.42 15.94 23.77
CA ASN A 59 -1.58 15.67 24.60
C ASN A 59 -2.88 16.27 24.03
N ASP A 60 -2.80 17.42 23.38
CA ASP A 60 -3.95 18.06 22.70
C ASP A 60 -4.32 17.38 21.38
N LEU A 61 -3.37 16.69 20.75
CA LEU A 61 -3.57 15.91 19.53
C LEU A 61 -4.09 14.50 19.84
N ILE A 62 -3.70 13.87 20.94
CA ILE A 62 -4.15 12.53 21.36
C ILE A 62 -5.69 12.36 21.28
N PRO A 63 -6.53 13.25 21.86
CA PRO A 63 -7.98 13.10 21.77
C PRO A 63 -8.56 13.38 20.37
N LYS A 64 -7.82 14.06 19.49
CA LYS A 64 -8.18 14.26 18.07
C LYS A 64 -7.77 13.06 17.21
N ILE A 65 -6.90 12.20 17.72
CA ILE A 65 -6.47 10.94 17.13
C ILE A 65 -7.31 9.81 17.77
N GLY A 66 -8.60 9.74 17.43
CA GLY A 66 -9.50 8.73 17.96
C GLY A 66 -9.01 7.29 17.70
N ASN A 67 -9.16 6.41 18.71
CA ASN A 67 -9.05 4.94 18.70
C ASN A 67 -8.36 4.33 17.45
N ILE A 68 -7.02 4.29 17.45
CA ILE A 68 -6.24 3.55 16.45
C ILE A 68 -5.80 2.21 17.06
N THR A 69 -6.73 1.25 17.16
CA THR A 69 -6.42 -0.17 17.41
C THR A 69 -6.58 -1.03 16.15
N ASN A 70 -6.64 -0.42 14.96
CA ASN A 70 -6.64 -1.13 13.69
C ASN A 70 -5.38 -0.77 12.92
N GLN A 71 -4.46 -1.73 12.75
CA GLN A 71 -3.45 -1.66 11.71
C GLN A 71 -4.17 -1.37 10.39
N ARG A 72 -4.03 -0.15 9.86
CA ARG A 72 -4.74 0.26 8.64
C ARG A 72 -4.12 -0.51 7.48
N PHE A 73 -4.94 -1.34 6.81
CA PHE A 73 -4.54 -2.03 5.58
C PHE A 73 -3.91 -1.04 4.58
N ASN A 74 -2.64 -1.25 4.26
CA ASN A 74 -1.92 -0.43 3.30
C ASN A 74 -1.91 -1.14 1.94
N LEU A 75 -2.71 -0.61 1.01
CA LEU A 75 -2.83 -1.17 -0.34
C LEU A 75 -1.48 -1.29 -1.05
N ASN A 76 -0.64 -0.27 -0.94
CA ASN A 76 0.61 -0.24 -1.71
C ASN A 76 1.57 -1.34 -1.25
N ILE A 77 1.58 -1.65 0.06
CA ILE A 77 2.36 -2.76 0.61
C ILE A 77 1.79 -4.10 0.10
N PHE A 78 0.47 -4.28 0.17
CA PHE A 78 -0.17 -5.50 -0.33
C PHE A 78 0.11 -5.73 -1.82
N LEU A 79 -0.02 -4.70 -2.66
CA LEU A 79 0.20 -4.82 -4.11
C LEU A 79 1.66 -5.07 -4.49
N ASN A 80 2.60 -4.40 -3.81
CA ASN A 80 4.01 -4.43 -4.21
C ASN A 80 4.80 -5.56 -3.51
N ASP A 81 4.43 -5.94 -2.29
CA ASP A 81 5.13 -6.98 -1.54
C ASP A 81 4.37 -8.32 -1.61
N THR A 82 3.07 -8.32 -1.29
CA THR A 82 2.25 -9.55 -1.23
C THR A 82 1.85 -10.04 -2.62
N CYS A 83 1.49 -9.15 -3.53
CA CYS A 83 1.13 -9.46 -4.92
C CYS A 83 2.28 -9.18 -5.91
N LYS A 84 3.53 -9.21 -5.47
CA LYS A 84 4.70 -8.94 -6.31
C LYS A 84 4.72 -9.82 -7.58
N ASP A 85 4.35 -11.09 -7.42
CA ASP A 85 4.33 -12.12 -8.46
C ASP A 85 2.97 -12.22 -9.18
N ALA A 86 2.10 -11.22 -9.01
CA ALA A 86 0.84 -11.15 -9.76
C ALA A 86 1.10 -11.03 -11.26
N LEU A 87 0.29 -11.73 -12.04
CA LEU A 87 0.33 -11.69 -13.51
C LEU A 87 0.00 -10.29 -14.02
N ASN A 88 0.41 -9.98 -15.25
CA ASN A 88 -0.20 -8.88 -15.98
C ASN A 88 -1.56 -9.31 -16.51
N TRP A 89 -2.46 -8.34 -16.67
CA TRP A 89 -3.78 -8.57 -17.21
C TRP A 89 -3.74 -9.29 -18.56
N SER A 90 -2.89 -8.82 -19.49
CA SER A 90 -2.74 -9.47 -20.79
C SER A 90 -2.26 -10.92 -20.69
N ASP A 91 -1.33 -11.21 -19.78
CA ASP A 91 -0.80 -12.57 -19.56
C ASP A 91 -1.91 -13.49 -19.02
N PHE A 92 -2.72 -12.98 -18.08
CA PHE A 92 -3.88 -13.68 -17.55
C PHE A 92 -4.93 -13.94 -18.63
N ILE A 93 -5.29 -12.96 -19.46
CA ILE A 93 -6.29 -13.15 -20.52
C ILE A 93 -5.85 -14.20 -21.53
N ASN A 94 -4.55 -14.26 -21.85
CA ASN A 94 -4.01 -15.28 -22.75
C ASN A 94 -4.07 -16.71 -22.18
N THR A 95 -4.25 -16.86 -20.86
CA THR A 95 -4.41 -18.18 -20.23
C THR A 95 -5.84 -18.70 -20.26
N LEU A 96 -6.82 -17.84 -20.58
CA LEU A 96 -8.22 -18.23 -20.60
C LEU A 96 -8.48 -19.20 -21.76
N ASN A 97 -8.92 -20.42 -21.43
CA ASN A 97 -9.29 -21.41 -22.43
C ASN A 97 -10.73 -21.18 -22.92
N ILE A 98 -10.85 -20.35 -23.94
CA ILE A 98 -12.12 -20.06 -24.63
C ILE A 98 -12.55 -21.22 -25.54
N HIS A 99 -11.67 -22.20 -25.77
CA HIS A 99 -11.82 -23.20 -26.82
C HIS A 99 -12.50 -24.50 -26.37
N ASP A 100 -12.27 -24.93 -25.12
CA ASP A 100 -12.82 -26.18 -24.57
C ASP A 100 -14.21 -26.01 -23.91
N THR A 101 -14.71 -24.78 -23.85
CA THR A 101 -16.01 -24.48 -23.25
C THR A 101 -17.09 -24.59 -24.31
N GLN A 102 -17.68 -25.78 -24.46
CA GLN A 102 -18.81 -26.00 -25.38
C GLN A 102 -20.03 -25.11 -25.08
N ASN A 103 -20.07 -24.44 -23.92
CA ASN A 103 -21.01 -23.38 -23.58
C ASN A 103 -20.36 -22.37 -22.63
N ILE A 104 -19.88 -21.24 -23.15
CA ILE A 104 -19.68 -20.05 -22.31
C ILE A 104 -21.04 -19.38 -22.13
N ASP A 105 -21.65 -19.64 -20.99
CA ASP A 105 -22.91 -19.01 -20.62
C ASP A 105 -22.70 -17.57 -20.13
N ASP A 106 -21.52 -17.26 -19.59
CA ASP A 106 -21.16 -15.94 -19.07
C ASP A 106 -19.63 -15.76 -19.04
N ILE A 107 -19.11 -14.80 -19.83
CA ILE A 107 -17.68 -14.46 -19.87
C ILE A 107 -17.21 -13.92 -18.51
N ALA A 108 -18.05 -13.18 -17.78
CA ALA A 108 -17.70 -12.67 -16.46
C ALA A 108 -17.45 -13.83 -15.49
N GLN A 109 -18.29 -14.87 -15.55
CA GLN A 109 -18.14 -16.06 -14.74
C GLN A 109 -16.85 -16.82 -15.08
N LEU A 110 -16.52 -16.97 -16.38
CA LEU A 110 -15.25 -17.56 -16.81
C LEU A 110 -14.06 -16.82 -16.20
N ILE A 111 -14.02 -15.49 -16.33
CA ILE A 111 -12.95 -14.66 -15.75
C ILE A 111 -12.90 -14.83 -14.23
N CYS A 112 -14.04 -14.78 -13.54
CA CYS A 112 -14.08 -14.90 -12.08
C CYS A 112 -13.57 -16.26 -11.60
N ASN A 113 -13.90 -17.35 -12.30
CA ASN A 113 -13.43 -18.69 -11.99
C ASN A 113 -11.92 -18.80 -12.16
N GLU A 114 -11.37 -18.29 -13.27
CA GLU A 114 -9.92 -18.33 -13.49
C GLU A 114 -9.15 -17.42 -12.52
N LEU A 115 -9.70 -16.25 -12.17
CA LEU A 115 -9.14 -15.39 -11.11
C LEU A 115 -9.15 -16.08 -9.73
N TYR A 116 -10.15 -16.92 -9.45
CA TYR A 116 -10.21 -17.72 -8.25
C TYR A 116 -9.14 -18.84 -8.26
N ASN A 117 -9.01 -19.55 -9.38
CA ASN A 117 -8.08 -20.67 -9.54
C ASN A 117 -6.60 -20.26 -9.38
N ILE A 118 -6.21 -19.09 -9.91
CA ILE A 118 -4.82 -18.60 -9.76
C ILE A 118 -4.50 -18.11 -8.34
N GLY A 119 -5.52 -17.82 -7.54
CA GLY A 119 -5.40 -17.36 -6.16
C GLY A 119 -5.16 -15.84 -6.01
N ILE A 120 -5.52 -15.33 -4.82
CA ILE A 120 -5.55 -13.90 -4.53
C ILE A 120 -4.21 -13.18 -4.71
N TYR A 121 -3.06 -13.83 -4.50
CA TYR A 121 -1.76 -13.16 -4.59
C TYR A 121 -1.19 -13.12 -6.01
N LYS A 122 -1.71 -13.96 -6.91
CA LYS A 122 -1.26 -14.02 -8.32
C LYS A 122 -2.21 -13.31 -9.28
N ARG A 123 -3.41 -12.96 -8.83
CA ARG A 123 -4.41 -12.34 -9.70
C ARG A 123 -4.01 -10.92 -10.12
N PRO A 124 -4.24 -10.56 -11.39
CA PRO A 124 -3.89 -9.24 -11.92
C PRO A 124 -4.84 -8.12 -11.49
N ILE A 125 -5.90 -8.38 -10.73
CA ILE A 125 -6.97 -7.41 -10.48
C ILE A 125 -7.52 -7.53 -9.06
N HIS A 126 -7.76 -6.39 -8.40
CA HIS A 126 -8.28 -6.37 -7.03
C HIS A 126 -9.30 -5.25 -6.83
N CYS A 127 -10.35 -5.53 -6.03
CA CYS A 127 -11.24 -4.52 -5.47
C CYS A 127 -11.03 -4.38 -3.96
N LEU A 128 -10.78 -3.15 -3.51
CA LEU A 128 -10.63 -2.82 -2.08
C LEU A 128 -11.95 -2.45 -1.42
N ASP A 129 -12.80 -1.72 -2.15
CA ASP A 129 -14.04 -1.19 -1.64
C ASP A 129 -15.07 -1.13 -2.76
N VAL A 130 -16.00 -2.10 -2.74
CA VAL A 130 -17.10 -2.20 -3.72
C VAL A 130 -17.95 -0.93 -3.72
N LYS A 131 -18.25 -0.38 -2.53
CA LYS A 131 -19.15 0.78 -2.39
C LYS A 131 -18.54 2.01 -3.04
N ARG A 132 -17.21 2.16 -2.93
CA ARG A 132 -16.48 3.30 -3.50
C ARG A 132 -15.84 3.00 -4.86
N LYS A 133 -16.12 1.83 -5.45
CA LYS A 133 -15.47 1.32 -6.67
C LYS A 133 -13.95 1.55 -6.65
N LYS A 134 -13.29 1.22 -5.53
CA LYS A 134 -11.83 1.26 -5.44
C LYS A 134 -11.28 -0.05 -6.00
N ILE A 135 -10.87 -0.01 -7.25
CA ILE A 135 -10.41 -1.15 -8.04
C ILE A 135 -9.06 -0.81 -8.67
N CYS A 136 -8.22 -1.82 -8.85
CA CYS A 136 -6.94 -1.71 -9.55
C CYS A 136 -6.67 -2.94 -10.41
N ILE A 137 -5.89 -2.74 -11.47
CA ILE A 137 -5.46 -3.77 -12.42
C ILE A 137 -3.96 -3.64 -12.69
N LYS A 138 -3.24 -4.76 -12.66
CA LYS A 138 -1.82 -4.84 -13.02
C LYS A 138 -1.72 -5.13 -14.50
N ASN A 139 -1.07 -4.26 -15.26
CA ASN A 139 -0.71 -4.55 -16.64
C ASN A 139 0.63 -3.90 -16.97
N GLN A 140 1.44 -4.54 -17.81
CA GLN A 140 2.81 -4.08 -18.14
C GLN A 140 3.64 -3.75 -16.88
N ASN A 141 3.48 -4.55 -15.82
CA ASN A 141 4.09 -4.41 -14.49
C ASN A 141 3.72 -3.13 -13.72
N VAL A 142 2.65 -2.45 -14.11
CA VAL A 142 2.15 -1.24 -13.44
C VAL A 142 0.73 -1.49 -12.92
N TRP A 143 0.47 -1.06 -11.69
CA TRP A 143 -0.88 -1.02 -11.13
C TRP A 143 -1.59 0.27 -11.56
N GLU A 144 -2.64 0.14 -12.36
CA GLU A 144 -3.54 1.23 -12.74
C GLU A 144 -4.71 1.30 -11.74
N HIS A 145 -4.99 2.50 -11.25
CA HIS A 145 -6.00 2.78 -10.22
C HIS A 145 -7.09 3.74 -10.71
N ASN A 146 -6.93 4.35 -11.88
CA ASN A 146 -7.92 5.21 -12.49
C ASN A 146 -9.15 4.36 -12.86
N LEU A 147 -10.26 4.62 -12.17
CA LEU A 147 -11.50 3.85 -12.33
C LEU A 147 -11.95 3.74 -13.79
N ILE A 148 -11.86 4.84 -14.56
CA ILE A 148 -12.30 4.86 -15.97
C ILE A 148 -11.45 3.89 -16.78
N LYS A 149 -10.12 4.02 -16.72
CA LYS A 149 -9.21 3.15 -17.47
C LYS A 149 -9.33 1.68 -17.08
N VAL A 150 -9.55 1.39 -15.79
CA VAL A 150 -9.74 0.01 -15.35
C VAL A 150 -11.05 -0.55 -15.90
N CYS A 151 -12.15 0.20 -15.82
CA CYS A 151 -13.42 -0.19 -16.42
C CYS A 151 -13.30 -0.40 -17.94
N ASP A 152 -12.62 0.50 -18.66
CA ASP A 152 -12.38 0.38 -20.09
C ASP A 152 -11.62 -0.91 -20.39
N THR A 153 -10.53 -1.18 -19.65
CA THR A 153 -9.74 -2.42 -19.81
C THR A 153 -10.59 -3.68 -19.61
N ILE A 154 -11.46 -3.70 -18.60
CA ILE A 154 -12.35 -4.83 -18.33
C ILE A 154 -13.36 -5.02 -19.47
N ASN A 155 -13.98 -3.93 -19.93
CA ASN A 155 -15.01 -3.96 -20.97
C ASN A 155 -14.43 -4.33 -22.35
N ASP A 156 -13.26 -3.80 -22.70
CA ASP A 156 -12.54 -4.12 -23.92
C ASP A 156 -12.14 -5.60 -23.94
N THR A 157 -11.76 -6.13 -22.78
CA THR A 157 -11.48 -7.57 -22.61
C THR A 157 -12.74 -8.40 -22.83
N ALA A 158 -13.87 -7.99 -22.27
CA ALA A 158 -15.16 -8.68 -22.47
C ALA A 158 -15.51 -8.75 -23.96
N THR A 159 -15.40 -7.62 -24.66
CA THR A 159 -15.65 -7.53 -26.10
C THR A 159 -14.68 -8.40 -26.89
N THR A 160 -13.39 -8.40 -26.53
CA THR A 160 -12.36 -9.21 -27.20
C THR A 160 -12.63 -10.71 -27.02
N LEU A 161 -12.94 -11.17 -25.81
CA LEU A 161 -13.26 -12.57 -25.53
C LEU A 161 -14.55 -13.01 -26.22
N GLN A 162 -15.58 -12.15 -26.21
CA GLN A 162 -16.83 -12.39 -26.94
C GLN A 162 -16.57 -12.60 -28.43
N GLN A 163 -15.80 -11.71 -29.06
CA GLN A 163 -15.45 -11.82 -30.48
C GLN A 163 -14.62 -13.07 -30.78
N ALA A 164 -13.67 -13.43 -29.90
CA ALA A 164 -12.86 -14.62 -30.06
C ALA A 164 -13.73 -15.90 -30.01
N TYR A 165 -14.65 -15.97 -29.05
CA TYR A 165 -15.58 -17.11 -28.92
C TYR A 165 -16.52 -17.22 -30.13
N LEU A 166 -17.14 -16.12 -30.55
CA LEU A 166 -18.04 -16.13 -31.72
C LEU A 166 -17.31 -16.54 -33.00
N LYS A 167 -16.08 -16.04 -33.23
CA LYS A 167 -15.26 -16.45 -34.37
C LYS A 167 -14.93 -17.93 -34.35
N GLN A 168 -14.62 -18.47 -33.18
CA GLN A 168 -14.34 -19.90 -33.05
C GLN A 168 -15.60 -20.73 -33.31
N TRP A 169 -16.75 -20.31 -32.79
CA TRP A 169 -18.01 -20.99 -33.07
C TRP A 169 -18.29 -21.03 -34.58
N GLN A 170 -18.15 -19.89 -35.27
CA GLN A 170 -18.31 -19.83 -36.73
C GLN A 170 -17.30 -20.72 -37.48
N HIS A 171 -16.07 -20.84 -36.99
CA HIS A 171 -15.07 -21.73 -37.55
C HIS A 171 -15.48 -23.21 -37.42
N ASN A 172 -16.07 -23.59 -36.29
CA ASN A 172 -16.55 -24.95 -36.04
C ASN A 172 -17.87 -25.26 -36.77
N HIS A 173 -18.64 -24.24 -37.12
CA HIS A 173 -19.92 -24.33 -37.84
C HIS A 173 -19.86 -23.54 -39.16
N PRO A 174 -19.03 -23.92 -40.15
CA PRO A 174 -18.75 -23.08 -41.32
C PRO A 174 -19.97 -22.82 -42.24
N THR A 175 -21.02 -23.62 -42.13
CA THR A 175 -22.26 -23.52 -42.94
C THR A 175 -23.46 -23.11 -42.09
N TRP A 176 -23.25 -22.54 -40.90
CA TRP A 176 -24.32 -22.19 -39.95
C TRP A 176 -25.43 -21.32 -40.56
N PHE A 177 -25.07 -20.45 -41.51
CA PHE A 177 -25.98 -19.54 -42.20
C PHE A 177 -26.90 -20.22 -43.22
N GLU A 178 -26.65 -21.48 -43.57
CA GLU A 178 -27.49 -22.29 -44.46
C GLU A 178 -28.49 -23.16 -43.67
N ASN A 179 -28.33 -23.25 -42.35
CA ASN A 179 -29.15 -24.04 -41.45
C ASN A 179 -29.92 -23.13 -40.48
N GLU A 180 -31.26 -23.18 -40.55
CA GLU A 180 -32.13 -22.34 -39.71
C GLU A 180 -31.88 -22.54 -38.21
N LEU A 181 -31.67 -23.78 -37.75
CA LEU A 181 -31.41 -24.09 -36.35
C LEU A 181 -30.05 -23.54 -35.88
N GLU A 182 -29.01 -23.65 -36.69
CA GLU A 182 -27.68 -23.11 -36.36
C GLU A 182 -27.67 -21.57 -36.43
N THR A 183 -28.40 -20.98 -37.36
CA THR A 183 -28.63 -19.52 -37.45
C THR A 183 -29.33 -18.98 -36.21
N ASP A 184 -30.39 -19.66 -35.76
CA ASP A 184 -31.09 -19.30 -34.53
C ASP A 184 -30.18 -19.47 -33.31
N THR A 185 -29.40 -20.55 -33.25
CA THR A 185 -28.44 -20.81 -32.18
C THR A 185 -27.38 -19.70 -32.10
N TYR A 186 -26.81 -19.30 -33.24
CA TYR A 186 -25.84 -18.22 -33.31
C TYR A 186 -26.44 -16.88 -32.86
N THR A 187 -27.68 -16.58 -33.29
CA THR A 187 -28.39 -15.35 -32.91
C THR A 187 -28.65 -15.29 -31.41
N GLN A 188 -29.09 -16.41 -30.81
CA GLN A 188 -29.27 -16.54 -29.37
C GLN A 188 -27.95 -16.37 -28.62
N LEU A 189 -26.86 -16.95 -29.15
CA LEU A 189 -25.54 -16.83 -28.57
C LEU A 189 -25.04 -15.38 -28.56
N VAL A 190 -25.15 -14.67 -29.69
CA VAL A 190 -24.80 -13.24 -29.79
C VAL A 190 -25.60 -12.41 -28.80
N SER A 191 -26.92 -12.64 -28.72
CA SER A 191 -27.79 -11.93 -27.77
C SER A 191 -27.40 -12.19 -26.32
N LYS A 192 -27.07 -13.44 -25.98
CA LYS A 192 -26.67 -13.84 -24.62
C LYS A 192 -25.35 -13.23 -24.18
N LEU A 193 -24.36 -13.19 -25.08
CA LEU A 193 -23.04 -12.65 -24.78
C LEU A 193 -22.99 -11.11 -24.79
N ASN A 194 -23.99 -10.46 -25.37
CA ASN A 194 -24.09 -9.00 -25.41
C ASN A 194 -24.57 -8.43 -24.06
N VAL A 195 -23.69 -8.48 -23.06
CA VAL A 195 -23.96 -7.98 -21.71
C VAL A 195 -23.61 -6.50 -21.62
N ASP A 196 -24.46 -5.74 -20.93
CA ASP A 196 -24.20 -4.34 -20.63
C ASP A 196 -22.87 -4.15 -19.87
N LYS A 197 -22.08 -3.16 -20.30
CA LYS A 197 -20.72 -2.90 -19.79
C LYS A 197 -20.70 -2.61 -18.28
N GLU A 198 -21.71 -1.89 -17.76
CA GLU A 198 -21.78 -1.59 -16.33
C GLU A 198 -22.16 -2.83 -15.52
N VAL A 199 -23.06 -3.66 -16.04
CA VAL A 199 -23.45 -4.94 -15.43
C VAL A 199 -22.24 -5.88 -15.35
N TYR A 200 -21.50 -6.00 -16.44
CA TYR A 200 -20.30 -6.84 -16.54
C TYR A 200 -19.22 -6.42 -15.54
N THR A 201 -18.86 -5.13 -15.54
CA THR A 201 -17.87 -4.57 -14.61
C THR A 201 -18.28 -4.77 -13.15
N SER A 202 -19.57 -4.58 -12.85
CA SER A 202 -20.12 -4.76 -11.51
C SER A 202 -20.08 -6.22 -11.05
N SER A 203 -20.29 -7.18 -11.97
CA SER A 203 -20.20 -8.62 -11.68
C SER A 203 -18.78 -9.01 -11.26
N ILE A 204 -17.77 -8.63 -12.06
CA ILE A 204 -16.37 -8.91 -11.77
C ILE A 204 -15.95 -8.25 -10.45
N THR A 205 -16.27 -6.97 -10.26
CA THR A 205 -15.84 -6.17 -9.09
C THR A 205 -16.23 -6.83 -7.76
N LYS A 206 -17.40 -7.48 -7.69
CA LYS A 206 -17.89 -8.16 -6.48
C LYS A 206 -17.07 -9.42 -6.15
N HIS A 207 -16.60 -10.15 -7.17
CA HIS A 207 -15.85 -11.39 -6.99
C HIS A 207 -14.37 -11.16 -6.65
N ILE A 208 -13.80 -10.05 -7.13
CA ILE A 208 -12.38 -9.73 -6.96
C ILE A 208 -12.08 -8.94 -5.68
N CYS A 209 -13.03 -8.86 -4.75
CA CYS A 209 -12.80 -8.18 -3.48
C CYS A 209 -11.67 -8.83 -2.70
N ILE A 210 -10.88 -8.01 -2.00
CA ILE A 210 -9.93 -8.51 -1.00
C ILE A 210 -10.75 -8.90 0.24
N PRO A 211 -10.72 -10.17 0.69
CA PRO A 211 -11.41 -10.59 1.90
C PRO A 211 -10.92 -9.78 3.11
N LYS A 212 -11.85 -9.26 3.92
CA LYS A 212 -11.50 -8.48 5.13
C LYS A 212 -10.88 -9.34 6.25
N LEU A 213 -10.92 -10.67 6.12
CA LEU A 213 -10.60 -11.63 7.19
C LEU A 213 -9.19 -12.25 7.07
N GLU A 214 -8.46 -12.03 5.97
CA GLU A 214 -7.10 -12.60 5.79
C GLU A 214 -5.99 -11.77 6.45
N PHE A 215 -6.30 -10.65 7.10
CA PHE A 215 -5.32 -9.81 7.80
C PHE A 215 -5.28 -10.04 9.32
N LYS A 216 -5.84 -11.15 9.80
CA LYS A 216 -5.74 -11.62 11.19
C LYS A 216 -4.86 -12.87 11.30
N MET A 217 -3.66 -12.84 10.71
CA MET A 217 -2.56 -13.77 10.96
C MET A 217 -1.29 -12.94 10.69
N ASP A 218 -0.40 -12.62 11.62
CA ASP A 218 -0.05 -13.21 12.91
C ASP A 218 0.02 -12.15 14.02
N ALA A 219 -0.06 -12.64 15.26
CA ALA A 219 -0.05 -11.90 16.52
C ALA A 219 1.22 -11.07 16.77
#